data_AF-A0A0S4LAB9-F1
#
_entry.id   AF-A0A0S4LAB9-F1
#
_cell.length_a   1.000
_cell.length_b   1.000
_cell.length_c   1.000
_cell.angle_alpha   90.00
_cell.angle_beta   90.00
_cell.angle_gamma   90.00
#
_symmetry.space_group_name_H-M   'P 1'
#
loop_
_entity.id
_entity.type
_entity.pdbx_description
1 polymer ?
#
loop_
_entity_poly.entity_id
_entity_poly.type
_entity_poly.pdbx_seq_one_letter_code
_entity_poly.pdbx_strand_id
1 'polypeptide(L)'
;MAKRFNIRMAGVGGQGVVTGSHILSTAVINAGGESTIVPFYGSEKRMAPVESYVRVSDEPIYEIGEITFPHIIIIFHPQVITHGKSYTMPFYFGLKEDGIALINNDGPMNLHRDQAAELKERRAKLYYFPATKISLEVAGMDLATNMALMGCIGAITGLTTMAGLDQAVKDRFLGKGFVVSGGTAALDSVVERKFKKKQELIEKNVAVMRAGWNYAVDHGWAAADVKRVDEPVAAATA
;
A
#
# COMPACT_ATOMS: atom_id res chain seq x y z
N MET A 1 5.55 -11.76 22.46
CA MET A 1 5.83 -12.52 21.21
C MET A 1 6.11 -11.51 20.13
N ALA A 2 7.13 -11.78 19.33
CA ALA A 2 7.46 -11.04 18.13
C ALA A 2 6.27 -11.02 17.15
N LYS A 3 5.77 -9.83 16.76
CA LYS A 3 4.68 -9.69 15.79
C LYS A 3 5.24 -9.74 14.37
N ARG A 4 5.03 -10.87 13.68
CA ARG A 4 5.48 -11.07 12.31
C ARG A 4 4.32 -11.21 11.32
N PHE A 5 4.30 -10.37 10.29
CA PHE A 5 3.30 -10.44 9.22
C PHE A 5 3.96 -10.64 7.86
N ASN A 6 3.22 -11.35 7.02
CA ASN A 6 3.57 -11.69 5.65
C ASN A 6 2.44 -11.17 4.77
N ILE A 7 2.77 -10.34 3.79
CA ILE A 7 1.81 -9.57 3.02
C ILE A 7 2.05 -9.87 1.55
N ARG A 8 1.02 -10.31 0.84
CA ARG A 8 1.05 -10.49 -0.61
C ARG A 8 0.23 -9.38 -1.26
N MET A 9 0.87 -8.55 -2.06
CA MET A 9 0.21 -7.54 -2.87
C MET A 9 0.11 -8.06 -4.30
N ALA A 10 -1.08 -8.05 -4.90
CA ALA A 10 -1.30 -8.48 -6.27
C ALA A 10 -2.07 -7.42 -7.05
N GLY A 11 -1.71 -7.25 -8.31
CA GLY A 11 -2.30 -6.26 -9.18
C GLY A 11 -1.93 -6.48 -10.63
N VAL A 12 -2.16 -5.45 -11.42
CA VAL A 12 -1.86 -5.43 -12.85
C VAL A 12 -0.81 -4.34 -13.11
N GLY A 13 0.07 -4.56 -14.09
CA GLY A 13 1.08 -3.59 -14.50
C GLY A 13 0.52 -2.17 -14.66
N GLY A 14 1.19 -1.19 -14.05
CA GLY A 14 0.76 0.22 -14.04
C GLY A 14 -0.04 0.65 -12.80
N GLN A 15 -0.52 -0.28 -11.96
CA GLN A 15 -1.31 0.04 -10.75
C GLN A 15 -0.46 0.44 -9.53
N GLY A 16 0.87 0.47 -9.66
CA GLY A 16 1.75 0.89 -8.59
C GLY A 16 1.93 -0.12 -7.45
N VAL A 17 1.72 -1.43 -7.69
CA VAL A 17 1.90 -2.52 -6.70
C VAL A 17 3.28 -2.46 -6.03
N VAL A 18 4.34 -2.41 -6.82
CA VAL A 18 5.73 -2.31 -6.33
C VAL A 18 5.96 -1.01 -5.56
N THR A 19 5.34 0.09 -6.00
CA THR A 19 5.47 1.36 -5.27
C THR A 19 4.75 1.28 -3.91
N GLY A 20 3.57 0.68 -3.87
CA GLY A 20 2.84 0.44 -2.62
C GLY A 20 3.64 -0.41 -1.64
N SER A 21 4.27 -1.50 -2.10
CA SER A 21 5.09 -2.35 -1.23
C SER A 21 6.32 -1.63 -0.66
N HIS A 22 6.99 -0.81 -1.46
CA HIS A 22 8.06 0.08 -0.97
C HIS A 22 7.54 1.06 0.09
N ILE A 23 6.42 1.74 -0.17
CA ILE A 23 5.84 2.71 0.77
C ILE A 23 5.47 2.03 2.09
N LEU A 24 4.79 0.88 2.05
CA LEU A 24 4.44 0.15 3.26
C LEU A 24 5.68 -0.29 4.04
N SER A 25 6.66 -0.85 3.35
CA SER A 25 7.92 -1.29 3.98
C SER A 25 8.66 -0.14 4.64
N THR A 26 8.81 0.98 3.94
CA THR A 26 9.47 2.18 4.51
C THR A 26 8.66 2.74 5.66
N ALA A 27 7.33 2.74 5.60
CA ALA A 27 6.49 3.23 6.69
C ALA A 27 6.61 2.36 7.96
N VAL A 28 6.75 1.04 7.82
CA VAL A 28 7.01 0.12 8.93
C VAL A 28 8.38 0.39 9.54
N ILE A 29 9.41 0.56 8.70
CA ILE A 29 10.77 0.90 9.15
C ILE A 29 10.78 2.23 9.90
N ASN A 30 10.09 3.25 9.37
CA ASN A 30 9.94 4.55 10.02
C ASN A 30 9.17 4.48 11.35
N ALA A 31 8.35 3.44 11.54
CA ALA A 31 7.65 3.16 12.79
C ALA A 31 8.49 2.32 13.78
N GLY A 32 9.75 2.03 13.47
CA GLY A 32 10.68 1.27 14.31
C GLY A 32 10.64 -0.25 14.14
N GLY A 33 9.95 -0.75 13.10
CA GLY A 33 9.92 -2.18 12.76
C GLY A 33 10.97 -2.57 11.72
N GLU A 34 11.06 -3.86 11.45
CA GLU A 34 11.85 -4.46 10.38
C GLU A 34 10.95 -4.82 9.19
N SER A 35 11.43 -4.62 7.97
CA SER A 35 10.68 -4.98 6.77
C SER A 35 11.56 -5.38 5.59
N THR A 36 11.15 -6.40 4.85
CA THR A 36 11.78 -6.81 3.58
C THR A 36 10.75 -6.90 2.47
N ILE A 37 11.18 -6.61 1.25
CA ILE A 37 10.33 -6.63 0.06
C ILE A 37 10.93 -7.51 -1.03
N VAL A 38 10.07 -8.22 -1.74
CA VAL A 38 10.43 -8.97 -2.95
C VAL A 38 9.37 -8.69 -4.02
N PRO A 39 9.63 -7.81 -5.00
CA PRO A 39 8.75 -7.62 -6.14
C PRO A 39 8.87 -8.80 -7.12
N PHE A 40 7.76 -9.18 -7.73
CA PHE A 40 7.69 -10.24 -8.74
C PHE A 40 6.80 -9.80 -9.90
N TYR A 41 7.34 -9.75 -11.10
CA TYR A 41 6.62 -9.38 -12.31
C TYR A 41 7.20 -10.11 -13.51
N GLY A 42 6.32 -10.60 -14.39
CA GLY A 42 6.73 -11.33 -15.59
C GLY A 42 7.20 -10.41 -16.72
N SER A 43 7.65 -11.05 -17.79
CA SER A 43 8.16 -10.40 -19.01
C SER A 43 7.06 -9.82 -19.93
N GLU A 44 5.78 -10.00 -19.58
CA GLU A 44 4.65 -9.50 -20.36
C GLU A 44 4.61 -7.96 -20.43
N LYS A 45 4.43 -7.40 -21.63
CA LYS A 45 4.57 -5.95 -21.87
C LYS A 45 3.36 -5.10 -21.47
N ARG A 46 2.15 -5.68 -21.37
CA ARG A 46 0.90 -4.94 -21.07
C ARG A 46 -0.01 -5.76 -20.18
N MET A 47 -0.56 -5.12 -19.15
CA MET A 47 -1.52 -5.74 -18.21
C MET A 47 -1.02 -7.08 -17.64
N ALA A 48 0.30 -7.19 -17.47
CA ALA A 48 0.93 -8.33 -16.82
C ALA A 48 0.47 -8.42 -15.37
N PRO A 49 0.25 -9.63 -14.83
CA PRO A 49 0.18 -9.83 -13.40
C PRO A 49 1.44 -9.24 -12.74
N VAL A 50 1.24 -8.53 -11.62
CA VAL A 50 2.34 -8.02 -10.79
C VAL A 50 2.04 -8.41 -9.36
N GLU A 51 3.00 -9.05 -8.72
CA GLU A 51 2.95 -9.36 -7.30
C GLU A 51 4.11 -8.68 -6.57
N SER A 52 3.92 -8.39 -5.29
CA SER A 52 5.00 -7.97 -4.42
C SER A 52 4.76 -8.51 -3.02
N TYR A 53 5.81 -9.08 -2.45
CA TYR A 53 5.79 -9.70 -1.14
C TYR A 53 6.45 -8.77 -0.13
N VAL A 54 5.75 -8.47 0.95
CA VAL A 54 6.29 -7.66 2.06
C VAL A 54 6.26 -8.50 3.32
N ARG A 55 7.40 -8.57 4.00
CA ARG A 55 7.50 -9.16 5.34
C ARG A 55 7.72 -8.03 6.31
N VAL A 56 7.04 -8.07 7.45
CA VAL A 56 7.21 -7.11 8.53
C VAL A 56 7.38 -7.86 9.83
N SER A 57 8.21 -7.34 10.72
CA SER A 57 8.61 -7.99 11.95
C SER A 57 9.10 -6.95 12.96
N ASP A 58 9.08 -7.27 14.24
CA ASP A 58 9.81 -6.56 15.29
C ASP A 58 11.21 -7.17 15.55
N GLU A 59 11.52 -8.28 14.90
CA GLU A 59 12.83 -8.93 14.89
C GLU A 59 13.46 -8.95 13.49
N PRO A 60 14.80 -9.09 13.37
CA PRO A 60 15.49 -9.15 12.09
C PRO A 60 14.92 -10.20 11.12
N ILE A 61 14.77 -9.82 9.84
CA ILE A 61 14.24 -10.69 8.78
C ILE A 61 15.36 -11.14 7.85
N TYR A 62 15.66 -12.45 7.83
CA TYR A 62 16.67 -13.04 6.95
C TYR A 62 16.09 -13.71 5.70
N GLU A 63 14.77 -13.91 5.67
CA GLU A 63 14.11 -14.60 4.57
C GLU A 63 13.95 -13.72 3.33
N ILE A 64 14.30 -14.29 2.19
CA ILE A 64 14.15 -13.69 0.87
C ILE A 64 13.40 -14.69 -0.01
N GLY A 65 12.39 -14.20 -0.72
CA GLY A 65 11.61 -14.97 -1.67
C GLY A 65 10.12 -14.71 -1.59
N GLU A 66 9.36 -15.55 -2.29
CA GLU A 66 7.91 -15.48 -2.37
C GLU A 66 7.24 -15.78 -1.01
N ILE A 67 6.00 -15.34 -0.84
CA ILE A 67 5.20 -15.64 0.35
C ILE A 67 4.07 -16.59 -0.04
N THR A 68 4.22 -17.86 0.34
CA THR A 68 3.19 -18.89 0.14
C THR A 68 2.01 -18.71 1.11
N PHE A 69 2.29 -18.35 2.36
CA PHE A 69 1.28 -18.25 3.44
C PHE A 69 1.15 -16.82 4.00
N PRO A 70 0.42 -15.92 3.31
CA PRO A 70 0.23 -14.56 3.77
C PRO A 70 -0.77 -14.47 4.93
N HIS A 71 -0.55 -13.47 5.79
CA HIS A 71 -1.52 -13.01 6.77
C HIS A 71 -2.45 -11.96 6.16
N ILE A 72 -1.92 -11.18 5.20
CA ILE A 72 -2.61 -10.07 4.54
C ILE A 72 -2.44 -10.20 3.03
N ILE A 73 -3.52 -10.05 2.30
CA ILE A 73 -3.53 -9.95 0.84
C ILE A 73 -4.09 -8.58 0.46
N ILE A 74 -3.44 -7.88 -0.46
CA ILE A 74 -3.91 -6.60 -0.98
C ILE A 74 -4.07 -6.73 -2.49
N ILE A 75 -5.29 -6.57 -2.98
CA ILE A 75 -5.63 -6.66 -4.40
C ILE A 75 -5.82 -5.24 -4.96
N PHE A 76 -4.96 -4.84 -5.88
CA PHE A 76 -4.93 -3.49 -6.44
C PHE A 76 -5.95 -3.31 -7.57
N HIS A 77 -6.43 -4.40 -8.18
CA HIS A 77 -7.40 -4.33 -9.28
C HIS A 77 -8.30 -5.57 -9.33
N PRO A 78 -9.62 -5.43 -9.60
CA PRO A 78 -10.55 -6.57 -9.65
C PRO A 78 -10.18 -7.66 -10.66
N GLN A 79 -9.47 -7.31 -11.74
CA GLN A 79 -9.03 -8.28 -12.77
C GLN A 79 -8.07 -9.35 -12.23
N VAL A 80 -7.38 -9.11 -11.12
CA VAL A 80 -6.59 -10.15 -10.45
C VAL A 80 -7.49 -11.33 -10.10
N ILE A 81 -8.71 -11.05 -9.63
CA ILE A 81 -9.72 -12.04 -9.25
C ILE A 81 -10.50 -12.51 -10.47
N THR A 82 -11.07 -11.59 -11.27
CA THR A 82 -12.03 -11.95 -12.32
C THR A 82 -11.39 -12.56 -13.56
N HIS A 83 -10.14 -12.23 -13.87
CA HIS A 83 -9.41 -12.75 -15.05
C HIS A 83 -8.20 -13.60 -14.65
N GLY A 84 -8.04 -13.92 -13.37
CA GLY A 84 -6.90 -14.67 -12.86
C GLY A 84 -5.56 -14.03 -13.14
N LYS A 85 -5.49 -12.68 -13.11
CA LYS A 85 -4.24 -11.92 -13.34
C LYS A 85 -3.36 -11.88 -12.09
N SER A 86 -3.03 -13.06 -11.56
CA SER A 86 -2.12 -13.29 -10.44
C SER A 86 -1.22 -14.47 -10.76
N TYR A 87 0.02 -14.46 -10.30
CA TYR A 87 0.88 -15.65 -10.33
C TYR A 87 0.44 -16.69 -9.30
N THR A 88 -0.19 -16.23 -8.23
CA THR A 88 -0.73 -17.09 -7.18
C THR A 88 -2.26 -17.15 -7.27
N MET A 89 -2.78 -18.23 -7.89
CA MET A 89 -4.22 -18.46 -8.08
C MET A 89 -4.74 -19.66 -7.27
N PRO A 90 -5.96 -19.59 -6.69
CA PRO A 90 -6.84 -18.41 -6.62
C PRO A 90 -6.21 -17.29 -5.78
N PHE A 91 -6.71 -16.05 -5.91
CA PHE A 91 -6.07 -14.87 -5.29
C PHE A 91 -5.83 -14.98 -3.78
N TYR A 92 -6.63 -15.81 -3.09
CA TYR A 92 -6.54 -16.06 -1.65
C TYR A 92 -5.71 -17.29 -1.28
N PHE A 93 -5.04 -17.94 -2.23
CA PHE A 93 -4.25 -19.15 -1.98
C PHE A 93 -3.24 -18.94 -0.85
N GLY A 94 -3.24 -19.88 0.09
CA GLY A 94 -2.38 -19.86 1.27
C GLY A 94 -2.73 -18.82 2.33
N LEU A 95 -3.81 -18.06 2.17
CA LEU A 95 -4.28 -17.12 3.20
C LEU A 95 -4.50 -17.88 4.52
N LYS A 96 -3.82 -17.40 5.56
CA LYS A 96 -3.91 -17.96 6.91
C LYS A 96 -5.30 -17.75 7.50
N GLU A 97 -5.63 -18.55 8.52
CA GLU A 97 -6.84 -18.34 9.31
C GLU A 97 -6.90 -16.92 9.89
N ASP A 98 -8.10 -16.35 9.95
CA ASP A 98 -8.37 -14.98 10.38
C ASP A 98 -7.61 -13.90 9.59
N GLY A 99 -7.06 -14.29 8.43
CA GLY A 99 -6.29 -13.44 7.53
C GLY A 99 -7.14 -12.37 6.86
N ILE A 100 -6.48 -11.31 6.40
CA ILE A 100 -7.11 -10.13 5.81
C ILE A 100 -6.95 -10.16 4.30
N ALA A 101 -8.01 -9.86 3.56
CA ALA A 101 -7.94 -9.50 2.15
C ALA A 101 -8.56 -8.13 1.93
N LEU A 102 -7.73 -7.14 1.60
CA LEU A 102 -8.15 -5.81 1.17
C LEU A 102 -8.22 -5.78 -0.36
N ILE A 103 -9.41 -5.54 -0.90
CA ILE A 103 -9.68 -5.61 -2.33
C ILE A 103 -10.11 -4.23 -2.83
N ASN A 104 -9.36 -3.67 -3.78
CA ASN A 104 -9.78 -2.48 -4.52
C ASN A 104 -10.98 -2.84 -5.40
N ASN A 105 -12.18 -2.54 -4.91
CA ASN A 105 -13.44 -2.67 -5.63
C ASN A 105 -14.50 -1.81 -4.96
N ASP A 106 -15.46 -1.33 -5.74
CA ASP A 106 -16.47 -0.39 -5.25
C ASP A 106 -17.48 -0.98 -4.24
N GLY A 107 -17.50 -2.30 -4.12
CA GLY A 107 -18.36 -3.00 -3.17
C GLY A 107 -18.06 -4.49 -3.14
N PRO A 108 -18.87 -5.28 -2.44
CA PRO A 108 -18.71 -6.73 -2.38
C PRO A 108 -18.72 -7.37 -3.77
N MET A 109 -17.70 -8.18 -4.06
CA MET A 109 -17.64 -8.97 -5.28
C MET A 109 -18.44 -10.27 -5.12
N ASN A 110 -19.13 -10.69 -6.18
CA ASN A 110 -19.73 -12.01 -6.22
C ASN A 110 -18.65 -13.07 -6.52
N LEU A 111 -18.14 -13.72 -5.49
CA LEU A 111 -17.14 -14.78 -5.62
C LEU A 111 -17.82 -16.11 -6.00
N HIS A 112 -17.06 -17.01 -6.63
CA HIS A 112 -17.55 -18.37 -6.90
C HIS A 112 -17.90 -19.08 -5.58
N ARG A 113 -18.92 -19.96 -5.58
CA ARG A 113 -19.43 -20.63 -4.38
C ARG A 113 -18.33 -21.28 -3.55
N ASP A 114 -17.43 -22.00 -4.21
CA ASP A 114 -16.34 -22.72 -3.52
C ASP A 114 -15.29 -21.76 -2.93
N GLN A 115 -15.02 -20.65 -3.62
CA GLN A 115 -14.11 -19.60 -3.11
C GLN A 115 -14.68 -18.95 -1.87
N ALA A 116 -15.98 -18.62 -1.89
CA ALA A 116 -16.68 -18.05 -0.75
C ALA A 116 -16.74 -19.04 0.43
N ALA A 117 -16.93 -20.33 0.17
CA ALA A 117 -16.95 -21.37 1.18
C ALA A 117 -15.57 -21.49 1.89
N GLU A 118 -14.49 -21.56 1.11
CA GLU A 118 -13.13 -21.70 1.65
C GLU A 118 -12.70 -20.45 2.45
N LEU A 119 -12.98 -19.25 1.94
CA LEU A 119 -12.71 -18.00 2.65
C LEU A 119 -13.50 -17.92 3.98
N LYS A 120 -14.74 -18.41 3.99
CA LYS A 120 -15.56 -18.49 5.20
C LYS A 120 -15.00 -19.48 6.21
N GLU A 121 -14.58 -20.67 5.77
CA GLU A 121 -13.95 -21.68 6.63
C GLU A 121 -12.70 -21.14 7.32
N ARG A 122 -11.88 -20.40 6.59
CA ARG A 122 -10.67 -19.72 7.11
C ARG A 122 -10.96 -18.51 7.99
N ARG A 123 -12.23 -18.12 8.18
CA ARG A 123 -12.63 -16.87 8.86
C ARG A 123 -11.95 -15.62 8.26
N ALA A 124 -11.73 -15.63 6.95
CA ALA A 124 -11.05 -14.54 6.27
C ALA A 124 -11.86 -13.24 6.36
N LYS A 125 -11.17 -12.14 6.65
CA LYS A 125 -11.74 -10.79 6.73
C LYS A 125 -11.60 -10.11 5.38
N LEU A 126 -12.70 -10.01 4.65
CA LEU A 126 -12.75 -9.37 3.33
C LEU A 126 -13.16 -7.90 3.47
N TYR A 127 -12.30 -7.00 3.01
CA TYR A 127 -12.58 -5.56 2.94
C TYR A 127 -12.63 -5.12 1.48
N TYR A 128 -13.75 -4.55 1.06
CA TYR A 128 -13.92 -4.00 -0.28
C TYR A 128 -13.82 -2.48 -0.19
N PHE A 129 -12.81 -1.91 -0.84
CA PHE A 129 -12.43 -0.52 -0.68
C PHE A 129 -12.36 0.18 -2.05
N PRO A 130 -13.13 1.26 -2.29
CA PRO A 130 -13.16 1.98 -3.57
C PRO A 130 -11.93 2.90 -3.75
N ALA A 131 -10.72 2.34 -3.71
CA ALA A 131 -9.47 3.10 -3.70
C ALA A 131 -9.29 3.98 -4.95
N THR A 132 -9.73 3.49 -6.12
CA THR A 132 -9.66 4.23 -7.39
C THR A 132 -10.61 5.42 -7.43
N LYS A 133 -11.83 5.28 -6.89
CA LYS A 133 -12.76 6.42 -6.80
C LYS A 133 -12.22 7.50 -5.87
N ILE A 134 -11.72 7.09 -4.71
CA ILE A 134 -11.15 8.02 -3.72
C ILE A 134 -9.93 8.75 -4.29
N SER A 135 -9.06 8.08 -5.05
CA SER A 135 -7.89 8.73 -5.64
C SER A 135 -8.27 9.78 -6.70
N LEU A 136 -9.29 9.48 -7.52
CA LEU A 136 -9.87 10.43 -8.48
C LEU A 136 -10.51 11.63 -7.79
N GLU A 137 -11.33 11.41 -6.76
CA GLU A 137 -12.04 12.47 -6.05
C GLU A 137 -11.08 13.42 -5.32
N VAL A 138 -10.03 12.88 -4.69
CA VAL A 138 -9.12 13.67 -3.85
C VAL A 138 -7.99 14.33 -4.65
N ALA A 139 -7.39 13.62 -5.60
CA ALA A 139 -6.20 14.09 -6.32
C ALA A 139 -6.41 14.34 -7.81
N GLY A 140 -7.58 13.99 -8.37
CA GLY A 140 -7.85 14.10 -9.80
C GLY A 140 -7.00 13.16 -10.66
N MET A 141 -6.39 12.12 -10.06
CA MET A 141 -5.51 11.18 -10.74
C MET A 141 -5.66 9.76 -10.21
N ASP A 142 -5.86 8.80 -11.11
CA ASP A 142 -5.94 7.37 -10.78
C ASP A 142 -4.62 6.82 -10.17
N LEU A 143 -3.49 7.46 -10.50
CA LEU A 143 -2.15 6.99 -10.11
C LEU A 143 -1.92 6.93 -8.60
N ALA A 144 -2.76 7.59 -7.79
CA ALA A 144 -2.67 7.57 -6.33
C ALA A 144 -3.49 6.44 -5.66
N THR A 145 -4.10 5.54 -6.44
CA THR A 145 -4.87 4.38 -5.93
C THR A 145 -4.06 3.52 -4.95
N ASN A 146 -2.77 3.33 -5.22
CA ASN A 146 -1.86 2.60 -4.32
C ASN A 146 -1.73 3.28 -2.95
N MET A 147 -1.73 4.61 -2.89
CA MET A 147 -1.62 5.36 -1.64
C MET A 147 -2.88 5.21 -0.79
N ALA A 148 -4.06 5.26 -1.41
CA ALA A 148 -5.32 5.00 -0.71
C ALA A 148 -5.31 3.59 -0.07
N LEU A 149 -4.86 2.57 -0.82
CA LEU A 149 -4.74 1.20 -0.32
C LEU A 149 -3.76 1.10 0.86
N MET A 150 -2.61 1.79 0.79
CA MET A 150 -1.62 1.79 1.88
C MET A 150 -2.13 2.47 3.15
N GLY A 151 -2.86 3.59 3.00
CA GLY A 151 -3.53 4.24 4.13
C GLY A 151 -4.58 3.33 4.77
N CYS A 152 -5.44 2.72 3.94
CA CYS A 152 -6.50 1.83 4.40
C CYS A 152 -5.95 0.60 5.14
N ILE A 153 -4.97 -0.11 4.56
CA ILE A 153 -4.39 -1.29 5.22
C ILE A 153 -3.60 -0.92 6.49
N GLY A 154 -2.94 0.24 6.50
CA GLY A 154 -2.28 0.78 7.69
C GLY A 154 -3.26 0.93 8.85
N ALA A 155 -4.43 1.52 8.58
CA ALA A 155 -5.47 1.69 9.59
C ALA A 155 -6.08 0.37 10.06
N ILE A 156 -6.39 -0.55 9.14
CA ILE A 156 -6.98 -1.86 9.44
C ILE A 156 -6.06 -2.68 10.35
N THR A 157 -4.75 -2.64 10.07
CA THR A 157 -3.79 -3.56 10.70
C THR A 157 -3.05 -2.95 11.88
N GLY A 158 -2.93 -1.62 11.92
CA GLY A 158 -2.08 -0.93 12.90
C GLY A 158 -0.58 -1.19 12.72
N LEU A 159 -0.16 -1.77 11.58
CA LEU A 159 1.26 -2.06 11.30
C LEU A 159 2.07 -0.81 10.97
N THR A 160 1.40 0.27 10.60
CA THR A 160 2.01 1.56 10.29
C THR A 160 1.30 2.68 11.02
N THR A 161 1.98 3.83 11.10
CA THR A 161 1.38 5.09 11.55
C THR A 161 1.20 6.01 10.35
N MET A 162 0.24 6.93 10.42
CA MET A 162 0.09 7.96 9.38
C MET A 162 1.34 8.83 9.23
N ALA A 163 2.08 9.07 10.31
CA ALA A 163 3.37 9.76 10.27
C ALA A 163 4.43 8.99 9.47
N GLY A 164 4.57 7.67 9.75
CA GLY A 164 5.52 6.82 9.04
C GLY A 164 5.18 6.69 7.55
N LEU A 165 3.89 6.60 7.24
CA LEU A 165 3.36 6.59 5.88
C LEU A 165 3.62 7.90 5.12
N ASP A 166 3.34 9.06 5.73
CA ASP A 166 3.66 10.38 5.15
C ASP A 166 5.16 10.53 4.89
N GLN A 167 5.99 10.14 5.86
CA GLN A 167 7.44 10.17 5.70
C GLN A 167 7.91 9.25 4.57
N ALA A 168 7.34 8.04 4.45
CA ALA A 168 7.68 7.13 3.36
C ALA A 168 7.38 7.71 1.97
N VAL A 169 6.27 8.46 1.83
CA VAL A 169 5.93 9.17 0.59
C VAL A 169 6.96 10.26 0.30
N LYS A 170 7.32 11.07 1.30
CA LYS A 170 8.35 12.12 1.16
C LYS A 170 9.68 11.53 0.72
N ASP A 171 10.15 10.48 1.39
CA ASP A 171 11.42 9.80 1.10
C ASP A 171 11.45 9.28 -0.35
N ARG A 172 10.33 8.71 -0.81
CA ARG A 172 10.20 8.15 -2.16
C ARG A 172 10.26 9.20 -3.26
N PHE A 173 9.60 10.36 -3.08
CA PHE A 173 9.43 11.33 -4.16
C PHE A 173 10.41 12.52 -4.11
N LEU A 174 10.89 12.91 -2.91
CA LEU A 174 11.93 13.93 -2.76
C LEU A 174 13.33 13.35 -3.03
N GLY A 175 13.58 12.10 -2.59
CA GLY A 175 14.89 11.46 -2.64
C GLY A 175 15.87 12.03 -1.60
N LYS A 176 16.98 11.32 -1.35
CA LYS A 176 18.06 11.79 -0.47
C LYS A 176 18.88 12.88 -1.16
N GLY A 177 18.43 14.13 -1.07
CA GLY A 177 19.20 15.35 -1.34
C GLY A 177 19.50 15.67 -2.81
N PHE A 178 19.07 16.85 -3.25
CA PHE A 178 19.65 17.49 -4.44
C PHE A 178 21.00 18.08 -4.04
N VAL A 179 22.11 17.49 -4.49
CA VAL A 179 23.43 18.13 -4.39
C VAL A 179 23.53 19.14 -5.53
N VAL A 180 23.28 20.41 -5.22
CA VAL A 180 23.52 21.52 -6.15
C VAL A 180 25.00 21.91 -6.02
N SER A 181 25.80 21.68 -7.06
CA SER A 181 27.17 22.20 -7.12
C SER A 181 27.12 23.73 -7.31
N GLY A 182 27.96 24.46 -6.57
CA GLY A 182 27.85 25.91 -6.34
C GLY A 182 28.06 26.84 -7.54
N GLY A 183 27.96 26.35 -8.78
CA GLY A 183 28.26 27.13 -9.99
C GLY A 183 27.07 27.70 -10.77
N THR A 184 25.81 27.54 -10.34
CA THR A 184 24.67 27.79 -11.24
C THR A 184 23.52 28.61 -10.62
N ALA A 185 23.76 29.89 -10.37
CA ALA A 185 22.71 30.88 -10.06
C ALA A 185 21.66 31.06 -11.19
N ALA A 186 21.85 30.44 -12.36
CA ALA A 186 20.89 30.42 -13.46
C ALA A 186 19.92 29.21 -13.43
N LEU A 187 20.08 28.27 -12.49
CA LEU A 187 19.26 27.05 -12.40
C LEU A 187 18.08 27.16 -11.41
N ASP A 188 18.00 28.24 -10.63
CA ASP A 188 17.05 28.36 -9.52
C ASP A 188 15.59 28.24 -9.95
N SER A 189 15.14 28.94 -10.99
CA SER A 189 13.72 28.93 -11.38
C SER A 189 13.22 27.58 -11.95
N VAL A 190 14.09 26.80 -12.58
CA VAL A 190 13.75 25.46 -13.11
C VAL A 190 13.77 24.43 -11.98
N VAL A 191 14.74 24.55 -11.07
CA VAL A 191 14.84 23.71 -9.87
C VAL A 191 13.65 23.98 -8.95
N GLU A 192 13.32 25.24 -8.68
CA GLU A 192 12.14 25.66 -7.91
C GLU A 192 10.84 25.13 -8.52
N ARG A 193 10.67 25.24 -9.84
CA ARG A 193 9.46 24.72 -10.51
C ARG A 193 9.36 23.19 -10.40
N LYS A 194 10.48 22.47 -10.55
CA LYS A 194 10.53 21.01 -10.36
C LYS A 194 10.24 20.64 -8.90
N PHE A 195 10.77 21.40 -7.95
CA PHE A 195 10.54 21.20 -6.52
C PHE A 195 9.07 21.42 -6.17
N LYS A 196 8.48 22.54 -6.60
CA LYS A 196 7.06 22.85 -6.39
C LYS A 196 6.14 21.77 -6.95
N LYS A 197 6.41 21.27 -8.16
CA LYS A 197 5.64 20.16 -8.76
C LYS A 197 5.76 18.85 -7.97
N LYS A 198 6.96 18.53 -7.46
CA LYS A 198 7.16 17.35 -6.61
C LYS A 198 6.41 17.49 -5.28
N GLN A 199 6.48 18.68 -4.68
CA GLN A 199 5.81 18.99 -3.42
C GLN A 199 4.28 18.85 -3.57
N GLU A 200 3.70 19.43 -4.63
CA GLU A 200 2.28 19.29 -4.93
C GLU A 200 1.88 17.82 -5.16
N LEU A 201 2.73 17.03 -5.84
CA LEU A 201 2.49 15.60 -6.03
C LEU A 201 2.50 14.84 -4.69
N ILE A 202 3.44 15.17 -3.80
CA ILE A 202 3.52 14.55 -2.46
C ILE A 202 2.26 14.88 -1.67
N GLU A 203 1.86 16.15 -1.62
CA GLU A 203 0.66 16.60 -0.92
C GLU A 203 -0.59 15.86 -1.40
N LYS A 204 -0.73 15.70 -2.73
CA LYS A 204 -1.83 14.92 -3.32
C LYS A 204 -1.79 13.44 -2.91
N ASN A 205 -0.62 12.80 -2.95
CA ASN A 205 -0.48 11.40 -2.55
C ASN A 205 -0.79 11.19 -1.06
N VAL A 206 -0.30 12.10 -0.20
CA VAL A 206 -0.57 12.07 1.25
C VAL A 206 -2.04 12.32 1.55
N ALA A 207 -2.70 13.22 0.82
CA ALA A 207 -4.13 13.45 0.94
C ALA A 207 -4.95 12.20 0.60
N VAL A 208 -4.63 11.53 -0.51
CA VAL A 208 -5.28 10.27 -0.93
C VAL A 208 -5.03 9.16 0.08
N MET A 209 -3.82 9.05 0.60
CA MET A 209 -3.45 8.11 1.65
C MET A 209 -4.27 8.35 2.93
N ARG A 210 -4.40 9.60 3.36
CA ARG A 210 -5.21 9.98 4.52
C ARG A 210 -6.68 9.67 4.30
N ALA A 211 -7.21 9.91 3.10
CA ALA A 211 -8.58 9.56 2.75
C ALA A 211 -8.80 8.04 2.90
N GLY A 212 -7.86 7.21 2.45
CA GLY A 212 -7.93 5.76 2.64
C GLY A 212 -7.85 5.32 4.11
N TRP A 213 -6.99 5.96 4.90
CA TRP A 213 -6.93 5.73 6.35
C TRP A 213 -8.24 6.06 7.05
N ASN A 214 -8.76 7.27 6.82
CA ASN A 214 -10.00 7.74 7.43
C ASN A 214 -11.20 6.92 6.98
N TYR A 215 -11.24 6.46 5.73
CA TYR A 215 -12.28 5.55 5.26
C TYR A 215 -12.34 4.29 6.12
N ALA A 216 -11.20 3.65 6.40
CA ALA A 216 -11.17 2.45 7.24
C ALA A 216 -11.64 2.72 8.67
N VAL A 217 -11.29 3.88 9.23
CA VAL A 217 -11.77 4.30 10.56
C VAL A 217 -13.29 4.51 10.56
N ASP A 218 -13.81 5.23 9.56
CA ASP A 218 -15.23 5.57 9.47
C ASP A 218 -16.13 4.35 9.29
N HIS A 219 -15.62 3.31 8.64
CA HIS A 219 -16.32 2.04 8.44
C HIS A 219 -16.11 1.05 9.61
N GLY A 220 -15.41 1.45 10.67
CA GLY A 220 -15.17 0.61 11.85
C GLY A 220 -14.21 -0.56 11.59
N TRP A 221 -13.32 -0.45 10.60
CA TRP A 221 -12.36 -1.49 10.24
C TRP A 221 -11.00 -1.33 10.93
N ALA A 222 -10.76 -0.15 11.48
CA ALA A 222 -9.48 0.21 12.07
C ALA A 222 -9.14 -0.65 13.30
N ALA A 223 -7.84 -0.86 13.53
CA ALA A 223 -7.34 -1.47 14.76
C ALA A 223 -7.71 -0.60 15.98
N ALA A 224 -7.80 -1.20 17.17
CA ALA A 224 -8.35 -0.56 18.37
C ALA A 224 -7.72 0.79 18.74
N ASP A 225 -6.40 0.94 18.52
CA ASP A 225 -5.66 2.17 18.86
C ASP A 225 -5.57 3.17 17.71
N VAL A 226 -6.11 2.84 16.54
CA VAL A 226 -6.07 3.69 15.35
C VAL A 226 -7.23 4.68 15.37
N LYS A 227 -6.90 5.96 15.26
CA LYS A 227 -7.86 7.06 15.20
C LYS A 227 -7.89 7.71 13.83
N ARG A 228 -8.99 8.39 13.55
CA ARG A 228 -9.14 9.29 12.40
C ARG A 228 -8.09 10.39 12.47
N VAL A 229 -7.62 10.86 11.32
CA VAL A 229 -6.63 11.93 11.20
C VAL A 229 -7.23 13.09 10.42
N ASP A 230 -7.52 14.19 11.11
CA ASP A 230 -8.24 15.34 10.55
C ASP A 230 -7.29 16.48 10.10
N GLU A 231 -6.09 16.59 10.67
CA GLU A 231 -5.09 17.63 10.35
C GLU A 231 -3.85 17.05 9.62
N PRO A 232 -3.04 17.88 8.92
CA PRO A 232 -1.74 17.41 8.44
C PRO A 232 -0.92 16.92 9.62
N VAL A 233 -0.42 15.67 9.52
CA VAL A 233 0.44 15.09 10.55
C VAL A 233 1.66 16.00 10.68
N ALA A 234 1.70 16.79 11.75
CA ALA A 234 2.89 17.55 12.08
C ALA A 234 4.05 16.57 12.14
N ALA A 235 5.15 16.88 11.45
CA ALA A 235 6.36 16.07 11.53
C ALA A 235 6.67 15.86 13.01
N ALA A 236 6.67 14.61 13.47
CA ALA A 236 7.07 14.29 14.82
C ALA A 236 8.54 14.73 14.95
N THR A 237 8.76 15.88 15.59
CA THR A 237 10.07 16.34 15.98
C THR A 237 10.58 15.37 17.04
N ALA A 238 11.53 14.52 16.65
CA ALA A 238 12.45 13.85 17.54
C ALA A 238 13.78 14.60 17.52
#